data_AF-A0A8H5DRV0-F1
#
_entry.id   AF-A0A8H5DRV0-F1
#
_cell.length_a   1.000
_cell.length_b   1.000
_cell.length_c   1.000
_cell.angle_alpha   90.00
_cell.angle_beta   90.00
_cell.angle_gamma   90.00
#
_symmetry.space_group_name_H-M   'P 1'
#
loop_
_entity.id
_entity.type
_entity.pdbx_description
1 polymer ?
#
loop_
_entity_poly.entity_id
_entity_poly.type
_entity_poly.pdbx_seq_one_letter_code
_entity_poly.pdbx_strand_id
1 'polypeptide(L)'
;MSLISAHLEQIGYSCQGIDSLPFPPPKIFTNALLSNHDITSLIRDTEPHERALFSVPPPPPPSTTLKPTEPEKKKSSGRRQTVFNVASGEVTTGPPPRTGAHPRRQTAVAAVLGGQMHEELRRGESDRKGDVDVNVLLRGAEKLCGVYELPGAKERIAALRSKHAHGKNTAAYYEARVAEQAEQLASLDHRD
;
A
#
# COMPACT_ATOMS: atom_id res chain seq x y z
N MET A 1 -63.91 -54.68 -26.56
CA MET A 1 -63.48 -54.25 -25.21
C MET A 1 -62.05 -54.70 -24.85
N SER A 2 -61.57 -55.89 -25.29
CA SER A 2 -60.23 -56.41 -24.93
C SER A 2 -59.04 -55.56 -25.44
N LEU A 3 -59.07 -55.07 -26.69
CA LEU A 3 -57.99 -54.25 -27.26
C LEU A 3 -57.79 -52.91 -26.53
N ILE A 4 -58.88 -52.26 -26.14
CA ILE A 4 -58.83 -51.01 -25.34
C ILE A 4 -58.22 -51.28 -23.96
N SER A 5 -58.56 -52.40 -23.33
CA SER A 5 -57.98 -52.80 -22.05
C SER A 5 -56.46 -52.99 -22.16
N ALA A 6 -55.98 -53.64 -23.23
CA ALA A 6 -54.55 -53.84 -23.45
C ALA A 6 -53.78 -52.51 -23.64
N HIS A 7 -54.37 -51.56 -24.36
CA HIS A 7 -53.76 -50.24 -24.52
C HIS A 7 -53.74 -49.44 -23.22
N LEU A 8 -54.80 -49.50 -22.41
CA LEU A 8 -54.84 -48.86 -21.10
C LEU A 8 -53.81 -49.46 -20.13
N GLU A 9 -53.63 -50.78 -20.17
CA GLU A 9 -52.61 -51.48 -19.38
C GLU A 9 -51.19 -51.06 -19.81
N GLN A 10 -50.95 -50.96 -21.12
CA GLN A 10 -49.67 -50.52 -21.66
C GLN A 10 -49.34 -49.05 -21.32
N ILE A 11 -50.35 -48.18 -21.33
CA ILE A 11 -50.21 -46.80 -20.84
C ILE A 11 -49.87 -46.80 -19.34
N GLY A 12 -50.54 -47.64 -18.55
CA GLY A 12 -50.27 -47.80 -17.11
C GLY A 12 -48.83 -48.21 -16.83
N TYR A 13 -48.34 -49.25 -17.51
CA TYR A 13 -46.94 -49.69 -17.39
C TYR A 13 -45.95 -48.60 -17.80
N SER A 14 -46.25 -47.85 -18.86
CA SER A 14 -45.38 -46.77 -19.33
C SER A 14 -45.34 -45.60 -18.33
N CYS A 15 -46.48 -45.23 -17.75
CA CYS A 15 -46.55 -44.19 -16.72
C CYS A 15 -45.79 -44.56 -15.45
N GLN A 16 -45.95 -45.79 -14.94
CA GLN A 16 -45.15 -46.28 -13.80
C GLN A 16 -43.66 -46.35 -14.13
N GLY A 17 -43.31 -46.75 -15.36
CA GLY A 17 -41.93 -46.75 -15.84
C GLY A 17 -41.33 -45.35 -15.81
N ILE A 18 -42.03 -44.34 -16.33
CA ILE A 18 -41.53 -42.95 -16.40
C ILE A 18 -41.44 -42.31 -15.01
N ASP A 19 -42.42 -42.55 -14.12
CA ASP A 19 -42.44 -41.98 -12.77
C ASP A 19 -41.39 -42.62 -11.84
N SER A 20 -41.08 -43.90 -12.05
CA SER A 20 -40.05 -44.60 -11.28
C SER A 20 -38.62 -44.35 -11.78
N LEU A 21 -38.44 -43.59 -12.86
CA LEU A 21 -37.10 -43.20 -13.31
C LEU A 21 -36.47 -42.29 -12.24
N PRO A 22 -35.31 -42.65 -11.69
CA PRO A 22 -34.63 -41.84 -10.69
C PRO A 22 -34.03 -40.60 -11.38
N PHE A 23 -34.84 -39.56 -11.55
CA PHE A 23 -34.34 -38.26 -11.98
C PHE A 23 -33.56 -37.64 -10.82
N PRO A 24 -32.26 -37.35 -10.99
CA PRO A 24 -31.54 -36.63 -9.96
C PRO A 24 -32.23 -35.28 -9.77
N PRO A 25 -32.65 -34.92 -8.54
CA PRO A 25 -33.22 -33.60 -8.28
C PRO A 25 -32.21 -32.54 -8.71
N PRO A 26 -32.65 -31.35 -9.14
CA PRO A 26 -31.76 -30.29 -9.59
C PRO A 26 -30.69 -30.02 -8.52
N LYS A 27 -29.46 -30.47 -8.79
CA LYS A 27 -28.34 -30.30 -7.87
C LYS A 27 -27.95 -28.82 -7.91
N ILE A 28 -28.09 -28.16 -6.77
CA ILE A 28 -27.86 -26.71 -6.57
C ILE A 28 -26.41 -26.31 -6.90
N PHE A 29 -25.47 -27.27 -7.02
CA PHE A 29 -24.06 -26.99 -6.81
C PHE A 29 -23.21 -26.67 -8.03
N THR A 30 -23.62 -26.91 -9.28
CA THR A 30 -22.75 -26.59 -10.43
C THR A 30 -22.92 -25.16 -10.95
N ASN A 31 -24.13 -24.60 -10.94
CA ASN A 31 -24.35 -23.21 -11.35
C ASN A 31 -24.21 -22.21 -10.19
N ALA A 32 -24.47 -22.59 -8.93
CA ALA A 32 -24.32 -21.66 -7.80
C ALA A 32 -22.85 -21.35 -7.45
N LEU A 33 -21.93 -22.30 -7.65
CA LEU A 33 -20.48 -22.09 -7.46
C LEU A 33 -19.88 -21.18 -8.55
N LEU A 34 -20.44 -21.17 -9.76
CA LEU A 34 -19.97 -20.31 -10.86
C LEU A 34 -20.73 -18.96 -10.95
N SER A 35 -21.87 -18.82 -10.26
CA SER A 35 -22.75 -17.64 -10.37
C SER A 35 -22.53 -16.58 -9.30
N ASN A 36 -21.93 -16.88 -8.15
CA ASN A 36 -21.77 -15.92 -7.05
C ASN A 36 -20.33 -15.81 -6.54
N HIS A 37 -19.35 -15.84 -7.44
CA HIS A 37 -18.13 -15.09 -7.13
C HIS A 37 -18.38 -13.68 -7.62
N ASP A 38 -18.69 -12.77 -6.69
CA ASP A 38 -18.58 -11.35 -7.01
C ASP A 38 -17.21 -11.14 -7.65
N ILE A 39 -17.16 -10.54 -8.83
CA ILE A 39 -15.92 -10.24 -9.53
C ILE A 39 -14.93 -9.49 -8.61
N THR A 40 -15.42 -8.79 -7.59
CA THR A 40 -14.63 -8.12 -6.54
C THR A 40 -13.88 -9.06 -5.58
N SER A 41 -14.24 -10.34 -5.49
CA SER A 41 -13.46 -11.36 -4.76
C SER A 41 -12.34 -11.96 -5.61
N LEU A 42 -12.54 -12.04 -6.94
CA LEU A 42 -11.55 -12.58 -7.89
C LEU A 42 -10.55 -11.49 -8.34
N ILE A 43 -11.08 -10.33 -8.70
CA ILE A 43 -10.37 -9.05 -8.80
C ILE A 43 -10.39 -8.50 -7.39
N ARG A 44 -9.46 -8.97 -6.54
CA ARG A 44 -9.23 -8.33 -5.25
C ARG A 44 -9.07 -6.85 -5.52
N ASP A 45 -10.01 -6.09 -4.99
CA ASP A 45 -9.87 -4.66 -4.83
C ASP A 45 -8.49 -4.44 -4.21
N THR A 46 -7.55 -3.94 -5.02
CA THR A 46 -6.13 -3.87 -4.64
C THR A 46 -5.96 -3.26 -3.25
N GLU A 47 -5.05 -3.77 -2.43
CA GLU A 47 -4.94 -3.27 -1.07
C GLU A 47 -4.56 -1.77 -1.08
N PRO A 48 -4.91 -0.97 -0.05
CA PRO A 48 -4.65 0.48 -0.06
C PRO A 48 -3.19 0.87 -0.36
N HIS A 49 -2.24 0.02 0.04
CA HIS A 49 -0.83 0.19 -0.23
C HIS A 49 -0.44 -0.18 -1.68
N GLU A 50 -1.15 -1.14 -2.29
CA GLU A 50 -1.01 -1.47 -3.72
C GLU A 50 -1.64 -0.39 -4.58
N ARG A 51 -2.81 0.13 -4.20
CA ARG A 51 -3.45 1.29 -4.87
C ARG A 51 -2.51 2.46 -5.01
N ALA A 52 -1.62 2.68 -4.04
CA ALA A 52 -0.64 3.76 -4.10
C ALA A 52 0.45 3.59 -5.18
N LEU A 53 0.61 2.39 -5.76
CA LEU A 53 1.56 2.14 -6.86
C LEU A 53 1.03 2.60 -8.22
N PHE A 54 -0.30 2.56 -8.43
CA PHE A 54 -0.92 2.83 -9.73
C PHE A 54 -2.09 3.83 -9.67
N SER A 55 -2.40 4.36 -8.49
CA SER A 55 -3.34 5.48 -8.31
C SER A 55 -2.56 6.76 -8.06
N VAL A 56 -2.90 7.80 -8.84
CA VAL A 56 -2.39 9.15 -8.61
C VAL A 56 -3.25 9.80 -7.52
N PRO A 57 -2.67 10.21 -6.38
CA PRO A 57 -3.42 10.92 -5.35
C PRO A 57 -4.07 12.18 -5.93
N PRO A 58 -5.30 12.51 -5.49
CA PRO A 58 -6.02 13.66 -6.01
C PRO A 58 -5.18 14.93 -5.80
N PRO A 59 -5.15 15.84 -6.79
CA PRO A 59 -4.38 17.06 -6.68
C PRO A 59 -4.85 17.85 -5.46
N PRO A 60 -3.92 18.51 -4.74
CA PRO A 60 -4.29 19.33 -3.59
C PRO A 60 -5.35 20.35 -4.03
N PRO A 61 -6.37 20.62 -3.18
CA PRO A 61 -7.39 21.61 -3.51
C PRO A 61 -6.69 22.93 -3.85
N PRO A 62 -7.12 23.63 -4.91
CA PRO A 62 -6.52 24.90 -5.27
C PRO A 62 -6.58 25.81 -4.05
N SER A 63 -5.43 26.38 -3.69
CA SER A 63 -5.32 27.34 -2.60
C SER A 63 -6.33 28.46 -2.87
N THR A 64 -7.44 28.45 -2.14
CA THR A 64 -8.39 29.57 -2.08
C THR A 64 -7.76 30.68 -1.27
N THR A 65 -6.66 31.23 -1.77
CA THR A 65 -6.17 32.52 -1.34
C THR A 65 -7.05 33.56 -2.06
N LEU A 66 -8.17 33.87 -1.42
CA LEU A 66 -9.03 34.99 -1.79
C LEU A 66 -8.19 36.28 -1.70
N LYS A 67 -7.76 36.80 -2.84
CA LYS A 67 -7.51 38.24 -3.02
C LYS A 67 -8.63 38.78 -3.91
N PRO A 68 -9.50 39.68 -3.41
CA PRO A 68 -10.59 40.25 -4.20
C PRO A 68 -10.11 41.49 -4.95
N THR A 69 -10.09 41.45 -6.28
CA THR A 69 -10.22 42.63 -7.15
C THR A 69 -10.86 42.23 -8.48
N GLU A 70 -12.16 42.51 -8.57
CA GLU A 70 -12.96 42.94 -9.74
C GLU A 70 -13.17 42.05 -11.00
N PRO A 71 -14.30 42.25 -11.72
CA PRO A 71 -15.06 41.17 -12.34
C PRO A 71 -15.03 41.12 -13.88
N GLU A 72 -15.60 40.01 -14.37
CA GLU A 72 -16.14 39.76 -15.73
C GLU A 72 -15.23 39.13 -16.80
N LYS A 73 -15.43 37.83 -17.10
CA LYS A 73 -16.39 37.34 -18.13
C LYS A 73 -16.30 35.82 -18.36
N LYS A 74 -17.51 35.22 -18.37
CA LYS A 74 -18.00 34.08 -19.16
C LYS A 74 -17.44 32.66 -18.93
N LYS A 75 -18.38 31.84 -18.43
CA LYS A 75 -18.49 30.38 -18.50
C LYS A 75 -18.05 29.83 -19.86
N SER A 76 -17.13 28.86 -19.84
CA SER A 76 -17.22 27.70 -20.72
C SER A 76 -17.15 26.44 -19.86
N SER A 77 -18.22 25.65 -19.94
CA SER A 77 -18.27 24.30 -19.40
C SER A 77 -17.30 23.44 -20.22
N GLY A 78 -16.01 23.49 -19.85
CA GLY A 78 -14.97 22.66 -20.42
C GLY A 78 -15.16 21.21 -19.97
N ARG A 79 -15.76 20.40 -20.84
CA ARG A 79 -15.69 18.94 -20.80
C ARG A 79 -14.23 18.55 -20.52
N ARG A 80 -13.96 17.98 -19.34
CA ARG A 80 -12.64 17.52 -18.92
C ARG A 80 -12.02 16.66 -20.03
N GLN A 81 -11.07 17.23 -20.78
CA GLN A 81 -10.20 16.45 -21.63
C GLN A 81 -8.98 16.04 -20.81
N THR A 82 -8.87 14.76 -20.51
CA THR A 82 -7.60 14.15 -20.10
C THR A 82 -6.79 13.92 -21.37
N VAL A 83 -5.91 14.85 -21.72
CA VAL A 83 -4.87 14.59 -22.72
C VAL A 83 -3.78 13.76 -22.05
N PHE A 84 -3.53 12.57 -22.59
CA PHE A 84 -2.41 11.73 -22.16
C PHE A 84 -1.15 12.25 -22.85
N ASN A 85 -0.28 12.91 -22.10
CA ASN A 85 1.04 13.29 -22.62
C ASN A 85 1.98 12.09 -22.47
N VAL A 86 2.43 11.55 -23.60
CA VAL A 86 3.45 10.49 -23.64
C VAL A 86 4.77 11.15 -24.02
N ALA A 87 5.59 11.46 -23.02
CA ALA A 87 6.98 11.85 -23.23
C ALA A 87 7.88 10.89 -22.44
N SER A 88 8.69 10.12 -23.16
CA SER A 88 9.79 9.29 -22.62
C SER A 88 9.42 8.30 -21.50
N GLY A 89 8.25 7.64 -21.62
CA GLY A 89 7.93 6.44 -20.83
C GLY A 89 7.20 6.68 -19.50
N GLU A 90 6.85 7.91 -19.15
CA GLU A 90 6.03 8.22 -17.96
C GLU A 90 4.72 8.88 -18.37
N VAL A 91 3.59 8.27 -18.00
CA VAL A 91 2.23 8.79 -18.26
C VAL A 91 1.79 9.60 -17.04
N THR A 92 1.93 10.92 -17.12
CA THR A 92 1.47 11.84 -16.07
C THR A 92 0.20 12.59 -16.49
N THR A 93 -0.76 12.70 -15.57
CA THR A 93 -2.02 13.42 -15.78
C THR A 93 -1.95 14.79 -15.10
N GLY A 94 -1.49 15.83 -15.82
CA GLY A 94 -1.52 17.20 -15.30
C GLY A 94 -0.68 18.21 -16.09
N PRO A 95 -0.90 19.53 -15.87
CA PRO A 95 -0.07 20.58 -16.46
C PRO A 95 1.39 20.44 -16.00
N PRO A 96 2.38 20.82 -16.83
CA PRO A 96 3.79 20.71 -16.47
C PRO A 96 4.09 21.49 -15.18
N PRO A 97 4.79 20.90 -14.20
CA PRO A 97 5.16 21.61 -12.99
C PRO A 97 6.09 22.76 -13.35
N ARG A 98 5.74 23.97 -12.89
CA ARG A 98 6.61 25.14 -12.97
C ARG A 98 7.87 24.82 -12.15
N THR A 99 9.03 25.05 -12.77
CA THR A 99 10.38 24.95 -12.22
C THR A 99 10.46 25.20 -10.71
N GLY A 100 10.88 24.18 -9.94
CA GLY A 100 11.41 24.35 -8.58
C GLY A 100 10.65 23.70 -7.42
N ALA A 101 9.47 23.11 -7.63
CA ALA A 101 8.81 22.33 -6.58
C ALA A 101 9.03 20.83 -6.82
N HIS A 102 9.92 20.20 -6.03
CA HIS A 102 10.01 18.74 -6.00
C HIS A 102 8.62 18.13 -5.82
N PRO A 103 8.30 17.02 -6.52
CA PRO A 103 7.03 16.31 -6.38
C PRO A 103 6.94 15.71 -4.97
N ARG A 104 6.62 16.54 -3.99
CA ARG A 104 6.25 16.10 -2.65
C ARG A 104 4.85 15.53 -2.80
N ARG A 105 4.73 14.21 -2.61
CA ARG A 105 3.57 13.48 -2.05
C ARG A 105 3.11 12.25 -2.84
N GLN A 106 3.96 11.45 -3.48
CA GLN A 106 3.46 10.25 -4.16
C GLN A 106 4.46 9.09 -4.14
N THR A 107 4.70 8.49 -2.98
CA THR A 107 5.39 7.17 -2.92
C THR A 107 4.48 6.18 -2.21
N ALA A 108 4.39 4.95 -2.72
CA ALA A 108 3.66 3.88 -2.05
C ALA A 108 4.21 3.63 -0.63
N VAL A 109 5.52 3.83 -0.46
CA VAL A 109 6.20 3.81 0.84
C VAL A 109 5.63 4.87 1.80
N ALA A 110 5.32 6.08 1.34
CA ALA A 110 4.70 7.12 2.18
C ALA A 110 3.26 6.77 2.60
N ALA A 111 2.52 6.03 1.76
CA ALA A 111 1.18 5.55 2.12
C ALA A 111 1.24 4.49 3.23
N VAL A 112 2.26 3.62 3.22
CA VAL A 112 2.45 2.57 4.24
C VAL A 112 3.05 3.13 5.53
N LEU A 113 4.10 3.95 5.43
CA LEU A 113 4.80 4.49 6.60
C LEU A 113 4.05 5.65 7.25
N GLY A 114 3.21 6.34 6.49
CA GLY A 114 2.62 7.63 6.83
C GLY A 114 3.54 8.80 6.45
N GLY A 115 2.93 9.96 6.16
CA GLY A 115 3.65 11.13 5.66
C GLY A 115 4.73 11.68 6.62
N GLN A 116 4.48 11.64 7.94
CA GLN A 116 5.44 12.13 8.93
C GLN A 116 6.71 11.27 9.00
N MET A 117 6.55 9.95 9.13
CA MET A 117 7.67 9.00 9.23
C MET A 117 8.46 8.94 7.91
N HIS A 118 7.77 9.01 6.77
CA HIS A 118 8.43 9.05 5.47
C HIS A 118 9.23 10.35 5.25
N GLU A 119 8.73 11.50 5.69
CA GLU A 119 9.46 12.76 5.59
C GLU A 119 10.68 12.81 6.52
N GLU A 120 10.55 12.23 7.72
CA GLU A 120 11.67 12.10 8.66
C GLU A 120 12.81 11.26 8.08
N LEU A 121 12.50 10.12 7.45
CA LEU A 121 13.48 9.27 6.76
C LEU A 121 14.11 9.98 5.56
N ARG A 122 13.30 10.69 4.75
CA ARG A 122 13.80 11.44 3.59
C ARG A 122 14.73 12.59 4.00
N ARG A 123 14.40 13.27 5.10
CA ARG A 123 15.24 14.35 5.65
C ARG A 123 16.60 13.80 6.08
N GLY A 124 16.63 12.65 6.74
CA GLY A 124 17.87 11.98 7.12
C GLY A 124 18.71 11.54 5.91
N GLU A 125 18.08 11.03 4.85
CA GLU A 125 18.78 10.61 3.62
C GLU A 125 19.39 11.80 2.84
N SER A 126 18.68 12.92 2.80
CA SER A 126 19.14 14.12 2.08
C SER A 126 20.29 14.83 2.79
N ASP A 127 20.40 14.66 4.10
CA ASP A 127 21.51 15.21 4.87
C ASP A 127 22.75 14.35 4.65
N ARG A 128 23.55 14.73 3.65
CA ARG A 128 24.84 14.10 3.31
C ARG A 128 25.81 14.03 4.50
N LYS A 129 25.50 14.71 5.60
CA LYS A 129 26.22 14.67 6.87
C LYS A 129 26.01 13.36 7.65
N GLY A 130 25.12 12.48 7.20
CA GLY A 130 25.06 11.08 7.64
C GLY A 130 24.32 10.85 8.96
N ASP A 131 23.58 11.83 9.46
CA ASP A 131 22.84 11.72 10.73
C ASP A 131 21.45 11.11 10.48
N VAL A 132 21.44 9.83 10.10
CA VAL A 132 20.20 9.05 9.95
C VAL A 132 19.91 8.35 11.26
N ASP A 133 18.75 8.64 11.88
CA ASP A 133 18.33 7.90 13.08
C ASP A 133 18.00 6.44 12.72
N VAL A 134 18.94 5.56 13.07
CA VAL A 134 18.87 4.12 12.83
C VAL A 134 17.62 3.50 13.47
N ASN A 135 17.12 4.04 14.59
CA ASN A 135 15.92 3.51 15.23
C ASN A 135 14.65 3.77 14.39
N VAL A 136 14.54 4.98 13.83
CA VAL A 136 13.44 5.35 12.94
C VAL A 136 13.50 4.53 11.66
N LEU A 137 14.71 4.30 11.12
CA LEU A 137 14.93 3.46 9.94
C LEU A 137 14.51 2.01 10.18
N LEU A 138 14.96 1.39 11.28
CA LEU A 138 14.58 0.01 11.62
C LEU A 138 13.08 -0.11 11.86
N ARG A 139 12.44 0.88 12.50
CA ARG A 139 10.99 0.91 12.70
C ARG A 139 10.22 1.04 11.38
N GLY A 140 10.73 1.84 10.45
CA GLY A 140 10.18 1.95 9.09
C GLY A 140 10.29 0.62 8.34
N ALA A 141 11.46 -0.02 8.39
CA ALA A 141 11.69 -1.33 7.77
C ALA A 141 10.75 -2.42 8.32
N GLU A 142 10.47 -2.44 9.63
CA GLU A 142 9.51 -3.38 10.22
C GLU A 142 8.08 -3.15 9.73
N LYS A 143 7.64 -1.89 9.66
CA LYS A 143 6.32 -1.55 9.12
C LYS A 143 6.19 -2.00 7.66
N LEU A 144 7.22 -1.82 6.85
CA LEU A 144 7.23 -2.27 5.46
C LEU A 144 7.21 -3.80 5.36
N CYS A 145 7.97 -4.49 6.20
CA CYS A 145 7.98 -5.96 6.26
C CYS A 145 6.64 -6.57 6.72
N GLY A 146 5.79 -5.78 7.40
CA GLY A 146 4.43 -6.22 7.77
C GLY A 146 3.45 -6.20 6.59
N VAL A 147 3.72 -5.40 5.56
CA VAL A 147 2.88 -5.27 4.36
C VAL A 147 3.38 -6.17 3.24
N TYR A 148 4.69 -6.17 3.00
CA TYR A 148 5.36 -7.10 2.09
C TYR A 148 6.40 -7.89 2.86
N GLU A 149 6.12 -9.17 3.10
CA GLU A 149 7.07 -10.04 3.76
C GLU A 149 8.26 -10.33 2.83
N LEU A 150 9.44 -9.86 3.24
CA LEU A 150 10.70 -10.24 2.61
C LEU A 150 11.35 -11.34 3.45
N PRO A 151 11.57 -12.56 2.91
CA PRO A 151 12.19 -13.65 3.65
C PRO A 151 13.53 -13.24 4.28
N GLY A 152 13.71 -13.52 5.57
CA GLY A 152 14.92 -13.17 6.33
C GLY A 152 15.08 -11.69 6.70
N ALA A 153 14.19 -10.79 6.27
CA ALA A 153 14.30 -9.37 6.61
C ALA A 153 14.07 -9.10 8.10
N LYS A 154 13.08 -9.78 8.71
CA LYS A 154 12.76 -9.65 10.14
C LYS A 154 13.96 -10.03 11.03
N GLU A 155 14.67 -11.10 10.67
CA GLU A 155 15.88 -11.56 11.39
C GLU A 155 17.03 -10.55 11.25
N ARG A 156 17.27 -10.03 10.04
CA ARG A 156 18.30 -9.01 9.80
C ARG A 156 18.02 -7.72 10.56
N ILE A 157 16.76 -7.29 10.62
CA ILE A 157 16.34 -6.11 11.40
C ILE A 157 16.63 -6.34 12.89
N ALA A 158 16.30 -7.51 13.42
CA ALA A 158 16.59 -7.85 14.81
C ALA A 158 18.10 -7.86 15.11
N ALA A 159 18.90 -8.44 14.20
CA ALA A 159 20.35 -8.45 14.32
C ALA A 159 20.95 -7.03 14.29
N LEU A 160 20.48 -6.18 13.36
CA LEU A 160 20.90 -4.77 13.26
C LEU A 160 20.54 -3.98 14.52
N ARG A 161 19.35 -4.21 15.09
CA ARG A 161 18.93 -3.57 16.35
C ARG A 161 19.87 -3.93 17.50
N SER A 162 20.19 -5.21 17.65
CA SER A 162 21.12 -5.68 18.68
C SER A 162 22.51 -5.05 18.51
N LYS A 163 23.03 -5.04 17.27
CA LYS A 163 24.32 -4.41 16.94
C LYS A 163 24.33 -2.91 17.25
N HIS A 164 23.26 -2.20 16.90
CA HIS A 164 23.14 -0.77 17.15
C HIS A 164 23.07 -0.46 18.65
N ALA A 165 22.27 -1.22 19.41
CA ALA A 165 22.18 -1.08 20.86
C ALA A 165 23.54 -1.35 21.54
N HIS A 166 24.23 -2.40 21.11
CA HIS A 166 25.57 -2.71 21.61
C HIS A 166 26.57 -1.59 21.29
N GLY A 167 26.61 -1.10 20.05
CA GLY A 167 27.48 0.00 19.65
C GLY A 167 27.23 1.29 20.43
N LYS A 168 25.95 1.63 20.66
CA LYS A 168 25.56 2.80 21.45
C LYS A 168 26.00 2.69 22.91
N ASN A 169 25.82 1.53 23.53
CA ASN A 169 26.25 1.30 24.91
C ASN A 169 27.77 1.36 25.04
N THR A 170 28.49 0.77 24.08
CA THR A 170 29.96 0.79 24.04
C THR A 170 30.50 2.20 23.81
N ALA A 171 29.89 2.99 22.93
CA ALA A 171 30.26 4.38 22.71
C ALA A 171 30.05 5.21 23.99
N ALA A 172 28.88 5.11 24.63
CA ALA A 172 28.60 5.81 25.88
C ALA A 172 29.58 5.45 27.00
N TYR A 173 29.98 4.18 27.09
CA TYR A 173 31.00 3.73 28.06
C TYR A 173 32.36 4.40 27.83
N TYR A 174 32.82 4.47 26.58
CA TYR A 174 34.10 5.09 26.26
C TYR A 174 34.04 6.62 26.35
N GLU A 175 32.93 7.25 25.99
CA GLU A 175 32.70 8.69 26.18
C GLU A 175 32.79 9.06 27.67
N ALA A 176 32.19 8.27 28.56
CA ALA A 176 32.32 8.48 30.01
C ALA A 176 33.77 8.36 30.48
N ARG A 177 34.52 7.37 29.99
CA ARG A 177 35.95 7.24 30.32
C ARG A 177 36.79 8.40 29.80
N VAL A 178 36.50 8.91 28.61
CA VAL A 178 37.20 10.07 28.05
C VAL A 178 36.92 11.32 28.87
N ALA A 179 35.68 11.50 29.35
CA ALA A 179 35.32 12.60 30.23
C ALA A 179 36.09 12.53 31.57
N GLU A 180 36.13 11.35 32.21
CA GLU A 180 36.91 11.14 33.44
C GLU A 180 38.41 11.46 33.24
N GLN A 181 38.99 11.02 32.13
CA GLN A 181 40.39 11.29 31.81
C GLN A 181 40.65 12.77 31.52
N ALA A 182 39.72 13.45 30.86
CA ALA A 182 39.82 14.89 30.61
C ALA A 182 39.78 15.70 31.90
N GLU A 183 38.94 15.32 32.87
CA GLU A 183 38.90 15.93 34.21
C GLU A 183 40.20 15.70 34.98
N GLN A 184 40.75 14.48 34.94
CA GLN A 184 42.03 14.17 35.57
C GLN A 184 43.17 15.02 34.98
N LEU A 185 43.22 15.16 33.65
CA LEU A 185 44.22 15.97 32.97
C LEU A 185 44.08 17.45 33.35
N ALA A 186 42.86 17.99 33.36
CA ALA A 186 42.61 19.36 33.80
C ALA A 186 43.03 19.61 35.26
N SER A 187 42.91 18.61 36.13
CA SER A 187 43.36 18.70 37.54
C SER A 187 44.89 18.72 37.68
N LEU A 188 45.62 18.14 36.73
CA LEU A 188 47.08 18.15 36.71
C LEU A 188 47.61 19.47 36.14
N ASP A 189 47.02 19.98 35.05
CA ASP A 189 47.36 21.29 34.47
C ASP A 189 47.15 22.46 35.45
N HIS A 190 46.24 22.29 36.43
CA HIS A 190 46.01 23.32 37.46
C HIS A 190 46.97 23.24 38.66
N ARG A 191 47.86 22.24 38.70
CA ARG A 191 48.83 22.00 39.79
C ARG A 191 50.25 22.45 39.47
N ASP A 192 50.53 22.76 38.21
CA ASP A 192 51.78 23.40 37.73
C ASP A 192 51.58 24.91 37.53
#